data_AF-A0A538LLL0-F1
#
_entry.id   AF-A0A538LLL0-F1
#
_cell.length_a   1.000
_cell.length_b   1.000
_cell.length_c   1.000
_cell.angle_alpha   90.00
_cell.angle_beta   90.00
_cell.angle_gamma   90.00
#
_symmetry.space_group_name_H-M   'P 1'
#
loop_
_entity.id
_entity.type
_entity.pdbx_description
1 polymer ?
#
loop_
_entity_poly.entity_id
_entity_poly.type
_entity_poly.pdbx_seq_one_letter_code
_entity_poly.pdbx_strand_id
1 'polypeptide(L)'
;MRIVASEAASRLIEESGGDLYVWPKKPRCCGSVTYLAASALPPAGRDFRRAAHTARVAVHVPVGLARLPEELHLEARRFPRRVEAYWDGCAWIV
;
A
#
# COMPACT_ATOMS: atom_id res chain seq x y z
N MET A 1 -9.05 3.39 8.07
CA MET A 1 -8.14 2.48 7.36
C MET A 1 -7.20 1.82 8.37
N ARG A 2 -7.44 0.56 8.68
CA ARG A 2 -6.56 -0.32 9.46
C ARG A 2 -5.42 -0.80 8.58
N ILE A 3 -4.21 -0.87 9.11
CA ILE A 3 -3.05 -1.39 8.38
C ILE A 3 -2.81 -2.82 8.85
N VAL A 4 -2.86 -3.77 7.92
CA VAL A 4 -2.57 -5.19 8.15
C VAL A 4 -1.29 -5.52 7.39
N ALA A 5 -0.16 -5.46 8.06
CA ALA A 5 1.14 -5.67 7.42
C ALA A 5 1.78 -6.96 7.93
N SER A 6 2.34 -7.77 7.02
CA SER A 6 3.20 -8.88 7.43
C SER A 6 4.48 -8.33 8.10
N GLU A 7 5.11 -9.13 8.96
CA GLU A 7 6.39 -8.75 9.60
C GLU A 7 7.46 -8.41 8.54
N ALA A 8 7.52 -9.19 7.46
CA ALA A 8 8.43 -8.95 6.35
C ALA A 8 8.14 -7.62 5.63
N ALA A 9 6.87 -7.25 5.46
CA ALA A 9 6.49 -5.97 4.86
C ALA A 9 6.85 -4.81 5.78
N SER A 10 6.52 -4.91 7.07
CA SER A 10 6.80 -3.88 8.06
C SER A 10 8.30 -3.58 8.13
N ARG A 11 9.13 -4.62 8.22
CA ARG A 11 10.59 -4.49 8.23
C ARG A 11 11.13 -3.84 6.95
N LEU A 12 10.60 -4.22 5.78
CA LEU A 12 11.04 -3.63 4.52
C LEU A 12 10.72 -2.13 4.43
N ILE A 13 9.58 -1.72 5.00
CA ILE A 13 9.18 -0.32 5.06
C ILE A 13 10.06 0.46 6.05
N GLU A 14 10.30 -0.10 7.24
CA GLU A 14 11.22 0.49 8.23
C GLU A 14 12.63 0.67 7.67
N GLU A 15 13.18 -0.35 7.01
CA GLU A 15 14.48 -0.28 6.32
C GLU A 15 14.53 0.85 5.28
N SER A 16 13.37 1.25 4.76
CA SER A 16 13.24 2.33 3.76
C SER A 16 12.85 3.69 4.36
N GLY A 17 12.79 3.81 5.70
CA GLY A 17 12.48 5.06 6.41
C GLY A 17 11.10 5.13 7.06
N GLY A 18 10.30 4.06 6.98
CA GLY A 18 9.01 3.95 7.66
C GLY A 18 7.81 4.52 6.90
N ASP A 19 8.03 5.27 5.82
CA ASP A 19 6.96 5.79 4.97
C ASP A 19 6.64 4.86 3.79
N LEU A 20 5.35 4.69 3.51
CA LEU A 20 4.85 3.96 2.35
C LEU A 20 3.79 4.78 1.62
N TYR A 21 4.06 5.08 0.36
CA TYR A 21 3.16 5.77 -0.55
C TYR A 21 2.41 4.73 -1.38
N VAL A 22 1.08 4.73 -1.29
CA VAL A 22 0.21 3.79 -2.01
C VAL A 22 -0.78 4.53 -2.90
N TRP A 23 -1.03 4.05 -4.11
CA TRP A 23 -2.01 4.64 -5.02
C TRP A 23 -2.66 3.59 -5.92
N PRO A 24 -3.91 3.81 -6.36
CA PRO A 24 -4.58 2.90 -7.29
C PRO A 24 -3.75 2.69 -8.55
N LYS A 25 -3.47 1.43 -8.88
CA LYS A 25 -2.92 1.04 -10.17
C LYS A 25 -4.10 0.82 -11.10
N LYS A 26 -4.07 1.38 -12.33
CA LYS A 26 -5.08 1.06 -13.34
C LYS A 26 -5.11 -0.47 -13.52
N PRO A 27 -6.25 -1.16 -13.31
CA PRO A 27 -6.32 -2.59 -13.54
C PRO A 27 -6.08 -2.85 -15.02
N ARG A 28 -5.34 -3.91 -15.34
CA ARG A 28 -5.10 -4.35 -16.74
C ARG A 28 -6.15 -5.32 -17.26
N CYS A 29 -7.00 -5.89 -16.40
CA CYS A 29 -7.99 -6.91 -16.76
C CYS A 29 -8.96 -7.15 -15.58
N CYS A 30 -10.11 -7.74 -15.91
CA CYS A 30 -11.35 -8.00 -15.16
C CYS A 30 -11.14 -8.58 -13.76
N GLY A 31 -11.61 -7.87 -12.73
CA GLY A 31 -11.69 -8.38 -11.36
C GLY A 31 -12.03 -7.27 -10.38
N SER A 32 -12.72 -7.60 -9.29
CA SER A 32 -13.11 -6.70 -8.21
C SER A 32 -11.92 -6.16 -7.39
N VAL A 33 -10.69 -6.63 -7.69
CA VAL A 33 -9.46 -6.33 -6.94
C VAL A 33 -8.83 -5.01 -7.38
N THR A 34 -8.85 -4.04 -6.47
CA THR A 34 -8.09 -2.80 -6.64
C THR A 34 -6.66 -3.04 -6.17
N TYR A 35 -5.77 -3.35 -7.11
CA TYR A 35 -4.33 -3.38 -6.86
C TYR A 35 -3.81 -1.96 -6.64
N LEU A 36 -3.02 -1.78 -5.60
CA LEU A 36 -2.26 -0.56 -5.41
C LEU A 36 -0.83 -0.76 -5.88
N ALA A 37 -0.27 0.29 -6.45
CA ALA A 37 1.18 0.42 -6.48
C ALA A 37 1.63 1.02 -5.14
N ALA A 38 2.79 0.57 -4.67
CA ALA A 38 3.38 0.97 -3.41
C ALA A 38 4.85 1.34 -3.62
N SER A 39 5.34 2.35 -2.91
CA SER A 39 6.71 2.85 -2.97
C SER A 39 7.11 3.45 -1.64
N ALA A 40 8.38 3.31 -1.25
CA ALA A 40 8.91 3.96 -0.05
C ALA A 40 9.16 5.47 -0.24
N LEU A 41 9.28 5.92 -1.49
CA LEU A 41 9.43 7.33 -1.85
C LEU A 41 8.19 7.83 -2.60
N PRO A 42 7.82 9.11 -2.44
CA PRO A 42 6.71 9.68 -3.19
C PRO A 42 7.07 9.72 -4.68
N PRO A 43 6.25 9.15 -5.57
CA PRO A 43 6.45 9.31 -7.01
C PRO A 43 6.28 10.79 -7.42
N ALA A 44 7.11 11.26 -8.34
CA ALA A 44 7.02 12.61 -8.87
C ALA A 44 5.67 12.89 -9.56
N GLY A 45 5.21 14.14 -9.49
CA GLY A 45 3.97 14.59 -10.15
C GLY A 45 2.68 14.17 -9.44
N ARG A 46 2.76 13.80 -8.15
CA ARG A 46 1.58 13.49 -7.32
C ARG A 46 1.78 13.98 -5.90
N ASP A 47 0.74 14.61 -5.37
CA ASP A 47 0.70 15.00 -3.96
C ASP A 47 0.07 13.90 -3.12
N PHE A 48 0.67 13.67 -1.96
CA PHE A 48 0.23 12.67 -1.01
C PHE A 48 -0.09 13.29 0.33
N ARG A 49 -1.04 12.68 1.04
CA ARG A 49 -1.37 12.98 2.43
C ARG A 49 -1.24 11.71 3.26
N ARG A 50 -0.84 11.87 4.52
CA ARG A 50 -0.85 10.78 5.49
C ARG A 50 -2.29 10.32 5.74
N ALA A 51 -2.55 9.03 5.57
CA ALA A 51 -3.89 8.44 5.69
C ALA A 51 -4.06 7.60 6.94
N ALA A 52 -3.02 6.84 7.31
CA ALA A 52 -2.99 6.00 8.50
C ALA A 52 -1.53 5.78 8.93
N HIS A 53 -1.33 5.35 10.17
CA HIS A 53 -0.02 4.96 10.66
C HIS A 53 -0.14 3.87 11.72
N THR A 54 0.92 3.09 11.87
CA THR A 54 1.19 2.21 13.01
C THR A 54 2.49 2.69 13.68
N ALA A 55 2.97 1.94 14.68
CA ALA A 55 4.27 2.21 15.29
C ALA A 55 5.44 2.07 14.29
N ARG A 56 5.27 1.30 13.22
CA ARG A 56 6.33 0.91 12.27
C ARG A 56 6.17 1.49 10.87
N VAL A 57 4.93 1.83 10.49
CA VAL A 57 4.57 2.14 9.10
C VAL A 57 3.67 3.36 9.07
N ALA A 58 4.05 4.38 8.29
CA ALA A 58 3.22 5.51 7.94
C ALA A 58 2.75 5.37 6.48
N VAL A 59 1.43 5.31 6.27
CA VAL A 59 0.85 5.18 4.94
C VAL A 59 0.37 6.51 4.41
N HIS A 60 0.76 6.81 3.18
CA HIS A 60 0.39 7.99 2.44
C HIS A 60 -0.40 7.62 1.18
N VAL A 61 -1.44 8.40 0.89
CA VAL A 61 -2.32 8.22 -0.27
C VAL A 61 -2.45 9.52 -1.07
N PRO A 62 -2.82 9.48 -2.36
CA PRO A 62 -3.04 10.70 -3.13
C PRO A 62 -4.05 11.63 -2.47
N VAL A 63 -3.79 12.94 -2.49
CA VAL A 63 -4.68 13.95 -1.88
C VAL A 63 -6.11 13.84 -2.42
N GLY A 64 -6.26 13.62 -3.72
CA GLY A 64 -7.57 13.46 -4.40
C GLY A 64 -8.23 12.09 -4.26
N LEU A 65 -7.70 11.18 -3.46
CA LEU A 65 -8.31 9.87 -3.26
C LEU A 65 -9.57 10.00 -2.37
N ALA A 66 -10.74 9.89 -3.00
CA ALA A 66 -12.04 10.14 -2.38
C ALA A 66 -12.44 9.09 -1.32
N ARG A 67 -12.05 7.82 -1.52
CA ARG A 67 -12.39 6.73 -0.61
C ARG A 67 -11.13 6.00 -0.16
N LEU A 68 -11.06 5.72 1.13
CA LEU A 68 -10.06 4.85 1.75
C LEU A 68 -10.69 3.48 2.03
N PRO A 69 -9.91 2.40 1.95
CA PRO A 69 -10.39 1.08 2.35
C PRO A 69 -10.54 1.01 3.89
N GLU A 70 -11.34 0.06 4.34
CA GLU A 70 -11.46 -0.24 5.77
C GLU A 70 -10.12 -0.78 6.30
N GLU A 71 -9.50 -1.70 5.57
CA GLU A 71 -8.18 -2.27 5.81
C GLU A 71 -7.31 -2.22 4.55
N LEU A 72 -6.02 -2.04 4.80
CA LEU A 72 -4.96 -2.05 3.81
C LEU A 72 -4.00 -3.17 4.15
N HIS A 73 -3.95 -4.19 3.30
CA HIS A 73 -3.08 -5.33 3.46
C HIS A 73 -1.74 -5.06 2.79
N LEU A 74 -0.65 -5.23 3.53
CA LEU A 74 0.73 -5.01 3.07
C LEU A 74 1.52 -6.30 3.14
N GLU A 75 2.04 -6.74 2.00
CA GLU A 75 2.86 -7.94 1.90
C GLU A 75 4.22 -7.65 1.28
N ALA A 76 5.26 -8.37 1.72
CA ALA A 76 6.57 -8.32 1.08
C ALA A 76 6.65 -9.37 -0.02
N ARG A 77 6.88 -8.93 -1.26
CA ARG A 77 7.33 -9.81 -2.33
C ARG A 77 8.83 -10.00 -2.26
N ARG A 78 9.26 -11.24 -2.49
CA ARG A 78 10.67 -11.63 -2.47
C ARG A 78 11.41 -11.26 -3.76
N PHE A 79 10.76 -11.33 -4.92
CA PHE A 79 11.39 -11.01 -6.20
C PHE A 79 10.41 -10.35 -7.21
N PRO A 80 10.67 -9.13 -7.69
CA PRO A 80 11.63 -8.18 -7.10
C PRO A 80 11.24 -7.86 -5.64
N ARG A 81 12.23 -7.55 -4.79
CA ARG A 81 12.00 -7.24 -3.38
C ARG A 81 11.22 -5.92 -3.28
N ARG A 82 9.93 -6.00 -2.93
CA ARG A 82 9.04 -4.83 -2.82
C ARG A 82 7.87 -5.09 -1.89
N VAL A 83 7.22 -4.02 -1.43
CA VAL A 83 5.92 -4.10 -0.77
C VAL A 83 4.82 -4.12 -1.82
N GLU A 84 3.86 -5.02 -1.68
CA GLU A 84 2.59 -5.00 -2.40
C GLU A 84 1.47 -4.61 -1.43
N ALA A 85 0.46 -3.91 -1.97
CA ALA A 85 -0.62 -3.33 -1.17
C ALA A 85 -1.99 -3.61 -1.80
N TYR A 86 -2.95 -4.02 -0.96
CA TYR A 86 -4.28 -4.48 -1.38
C TYR A 86 -5.40 -3.84 -0.53
N TRP A 87 -6.54 -3.54 -1.15
CA TRP A 87 -7.76 -3.10 -0.47
C TRP A 87 -8.69 -4.28 -0.14
N ASP A 88 -9.42 -4.18 0.97
CA ASP A 88 -10.38 -5.20 1.39
C ASP A 88 -11.43 -5.57 0.34
N GLY A 89 -11.78 -6.85 0.38
CA GLY A 89 -12.82 -7.47 -0.42
C GLY A 89 -12.31 -8.23 -1.63
N CYS A 90 -11.00 -8.31 -1.86
CA CYS A 90 -10.48 -8.83 -3.13
C CYS A 90 -9.08 -9.44 -3.15
N ALA A 91 -8.53 -9.86 -2.02
CA ALA A 91 -7.33 -10.68 -2.03
C ALA A 91 -7.60 -11.87 -1.13
N TRP A 92 -8.18 -12.94 -1.68
CA TRP A 92 -8.04 -14.31 -1.21
C TRP A 92 -8.66 -15.25 -2.25
N ILE A 93 -7.88 -15.71 -3.23
CA ILE A 93 -7.96 -17.09 -3.74
C ILE A 93 -6.52 -17.52 -4.04
N VAL A 94 -6.10 -18.60 -3.36
CA VAL A 94 -4.83 -19.32 -3.52
C VAL A 94 -4.76 -19.98 -4.89
#